data_AF-A3JRC6-F1
#
_entry.id   AF-A3JRC6-F1
#
_cell.length_a   1.000
_cell.length_b   1.000
_cell.length_c   1.000
_cell.angle_alpha   90.00
_cell.angle_beta   90.00
_cell.angle_gamma   90.00
#
_symmetry.space_group_name_H-M   'P 1'
#
loop_
_entity.id
_entity.type
_entity.pdbx_description
1 polymer ?
#
loop_
_entity_poly.entity_id
_entity_poly.type
_entity_poly.pdbx_seq_one_letter_code
_entity_poly.pdbx_strand_id
1 'polypeptide(L)' 'MIFKIVSLFLVVMMVLAMFGRLRVPGAEKLKNLRKPVRKCAKCGRYKLGKGPCDCSKGK' A
#
# COMPACT_ATOMS: atom_id res chain seq x y z
N MET A 1 -36.84 2.67 -19.02
CA MET A 1 -36.76 1.76 -17.85
C MET A 1 -35.34 1.25 -17.56
N ILE A 2 -34.49 1.05 -18.58
CA ILE A 2 -33.09 0.61 -18.40
C ILE A 2 -32.20 1.63 -17.65
N PHE A 3 -32.37 2.93 -17.93
CA PHE A 3 -31.56 4.00 -17.35
C PHE A 3 -31.67 4.08 -15.82
N LYS A 4 -32.85 3.75 -15.29
CA LYS A 4 -33.13 3.73 -13.86
C LYS A 4 -32.37 2.63 -13.14
N ILE A 5 -32.21 1.46 -13.79
CA ILE A 5 -31.44 0.33 -13.28
C ILE A 5 -29.94 0.65 -13.32
N VAL A 6 -29.46 1.22 -14.44
CA VAL A 6 -28.05 1.61 -14.59
C VAL A 6 -27.67 2.69 -13.56
N SER A 7 -28.53 3.67 -13.35
CA SER A 7 -28.33 4.73 -12.35
C SER A 7 -28.28 4.17 -10.92
N LEU A 8 -29.18 3.26 -10.54
CA LEU A 8 -29.15 2.62 -9.22
C LEU A 8 -27.87 1.80 -9.02
N PHE A 9 -27.43 1.06 -10.04
CA PHE A 9 -26.22 0.24 -9.96
C PHE A 9 -24.96 1.08 -9.77
N LEU A 10 -24.83 2.20 -10.52
CA LEU A 10 -23.71 3.14 -10.39
C LEU A 10 -23.64 3.79 -9.00
N VAL A 11 -24.79 4.22 -8.46
CA VAL A 11 -24.86 4.81 -7.11
C VAL A 11 -24.45 3.79 -6.05
N VAL A 12 -24.93 2.55 -6.14
CA VAL A 12 -24.56 1.48 -5.21
C VAL A 12 -23.05 1.20 -5.23
N MET A 13 -22.43 1.10 -6.42
CA MET A 13 -20.99 0.88 -6.55
C MET A 13 -20.17 2.05 -5.96
N MET A 14 -20.61 3.29 -6.15
CA MET A 14 -19.95 4.48 -5.58
C MET A 14 -19.99 4.46 -4.05
N VAL A 15 -21.14 4.12 -3.46
CA VAL A 15 -21.31 3.99 -2.00
C VAL A 15 -20.43 2.87 -1.47
N LEU A 16 -20.45 1.68 -2.09
CA LEU A 16 -19.59 0.56 -1.69
C LEU A 16 -18.10 0.90 -1.76
N ALA A 17 -17.67 1.68 -2.76
CA ALA A 17 -16.27 2.13 -2.87
C ALA A 17 -15.88 3.10 -1.75
N MET A 18 -16.74 4.07 -1.43
CA MET A 18 -16.54 5.01 -0.31
C MET A 18 -16.49 4.28 1.04
N PHE A 19 -17.46 3.40 1.29
CA PHE A 19 -17.51 2.59 2.52
C PHE A 19 -16.38 1.55 2.57
N GLY A 20 -16.02 0.95 1.44
CA GLY A 20 -14.93 -0.01 1.34
C GLY A 20 -13.57 0.63 1.59
N ARG A 21 -13.34 1.87 1.13
CA ARG A 21 -12.09 2.61 1.36
C ARG A 21 -11.93 3.06 2.81
N LEU A 22 -13.03 3.37 3.51
CA LEU A 22 -13.03 3.74 4.93
C LEU A 22 -12.91 2.50 5.86
N ARG A 23 -13.41 1.33 5.46
CA ARG A 23 -13.38 0.09 6.27
C ARG A 23 -12.05 -0.67 6.26
N VAL A 24 -11.06 -0.30 5.45
CA VAL A 24 -9.71 -0.90 5.53
C VAL A 24 -8.67 0.10 6.07
N PRO A 25 -8.73 0.46 7.37
CA PRO A 25 -7.62 1.12 8.06
C PRO A 25 -6.44 0.15 8.18
N GLY A 26 -5.73 -0.07 7.07
CA GLY A 26 -4.69 -1.11 7.00
C GLY A 26 -4.10 -1.36 5.61
N ALA A 27 -4.73 -0.92 4.52
CA ALA A 27 -4.15 -1.04 3.18
C ALA A 27 -2.85 -0.20 3.03
N GLU A 28 -2.77 0.94 3.72
CA GLU A 28 -1.53 1.72 3.92
C GLU A 28 -0.48 0.96 4.76
N LYS A 29 -0.91 0.14 5.74
CA LYS A 29 0.02 -0.72 6.49
C LYS A 29 0.57 -1.86 5.63
N LEU A 30 -0.17 -2.36 4.64
CA LEU A 30 0.37 -3.30 3.65
C LEU A 30 1.45 -2.68 2.75
N LYS A 31 1.33 -1.39 2.40
CA LYS A 31 2.43 -0.65 1.74
C LYS A 31 3.67 -0.53 2.64
N ASN A 32 3.48 -0.46 3.96
CA ASN A 32 4.59 -0.44 4.92
C ASN A 32 5.18 -1.84 5.20
N LEU A 33 4.40 -2.91 5.05
CA LEU A 33 4.86 -4.31 5.12
C LEU A 33 5.63 -4.74 3.86
N ARG A 34 5.28 -4.21 2.68
CA ARG A 34 6.20 -4.11 1.55
C ARG A 34 7.23 -3.04 1.86
N LYS A 35 8.17 -3.33 2.78
CA LYS A 35 9.34 -2.46 3.01
C LYS A 35 9.92 -2.12 1.62
N PRO A 36 9.80 -0.87 1.12
CA PRO A 36 10.53 -0.49 -0.07
C PRO A 36 12.00 -0.77 0.23
N VAL A 37 12.74 -1.27 -0.74
CA VAL A 37 14.18 -1.54 -0.61
C VAL A 37 14.87 -0.24 -0.20
N ARG A 38 15.02 -0.01 1.11
CA ARG A 38 15.51 1.28 1.63
C ARG A 38 16.99 1.35 1.28
N LYS A 39 17.42 2.46 0.70
CA LYS A 39 18.86 2.73 0.55
C LYS A 39 19.48 2.87 1.94
N CYS A 40 20.67 2.31 2.14
CA CYS A 40 21.40 2.47 3.37
C CYS A 40 21.95 3.90 3.45
N ALA A 41 21.60 4.63 4.51
CA ALA A 41 22.08 6.00 4.71
C ALA A 41 23.61 6.11 4.81
N LYS A 42 24.30 5.03 5.23
CA LYS A 42 25.76 5.03 5.39
C LYS A 42 26.54 4.81 4.09
N CYS A 43 26.00 4.02 3.16
CA CYS A 43 26.75 3.60 1.95
C CYS A 43 25.96 3.80 0.64
N GLY A 44 24.73 4.30 0.69
CA GLY A 44 23.86 4.51 -0.47
C GLY A 44 23.32 3.22 -1.13
N ARG A 45 23.82 2.04 -0.75
CA ARG A 45 23.41 0.75 -1.33
C ARG A 45 21.99 0.36 -0.93
N TYR A 46 21.26 -0.27 -1.84
CA TYR A 46 19.94 -0.83 -1.56
C TYR A 46 20.04 -1.92 -0.48
N LYS A 47 19.20 -1.86 0.57
CA LYS A 47 19.10 -2.92 1.59
C LYS A 47 18.21 -4.04 1.08
N LEU A 48 18.83 -5.09 0.54
CA LEU A 48 18.12 -6.32 0.15
C LEU A 48 17.86 -7.15 1.42
N GLY A 49 16.58 -7.40 1.72
CA GLY A 49 16.17 -8.22 2.87
C GLY A 49 16.00 -7.48 4.20
N LYS A 50 15.74 -8.24 5.27
CA LYS A 50 15.53 -7.74 6.64
C LYS A 50 16.83 -7.68 7.47
N GLY A 51 17.99 -7.87 6.84
CA GLY A 51 19.30 -7.87 7.50
C GLY A 51 19.92 -6.48 7.63
N PRO A 52 20.89 -6.29 8.56
CA PRO A 52 21.73 -5.11 8.60
C PRO A 52 22.56 -5.02 7.31
N CYS A 53 22.83 -3.79 6.84
CA CYS A 53 23.63 -3.59 5.62
C CYS A 53 25.10 -3.92 5.90
N ASP A 54 25.77 -4.63 4.99
CA ASP A 54 27.19 -5.05 5.11
C ASP A 54 28.16 -3.92 5.43
N CYS A 55 27.84 -2.67 5.06
CA CYS A 55 28.62 -1.49 5.46
C CYS A 55 28.78 -1.29 6.98
N SER A 56 27.96 -1.97 7.80
CA SER A 56 28.03 -1.90 9.26
C SER A 56 28.60 -3.18 9.89
N LYS A 57 28.97 -4.19 9.10
CA LYS A 57 29.50 -5.49 9.57
C LYS A 57 31.05 -5.54 9.60
N GLY A 58 31.71 -4.40 9.37
CA GLY A 58 33.16 -4.25 9.40
C GLY A 58 33.62 -3.10 10.31
N LYS A 59 33.22 -3.13 11.58
CA LYS A 59 33.96 -2.51 12.68
C LYS A 59 34.38 -3.60 13.63
#